data_AF-A0AAV5C0Q5-F1
#
_entry.id   AF-A0AAV5C0Q5-F1
#
_cell.length_a   1.000
_cell.length_b   1.000
_cell.length_c   1.000
_cell.angle_alpha   90.00
_cell.angle_beta   90.00
_cell.angle_gamma   90.00
#
_symmetry.space_group_name_H-M   'P 1'
#
loop_
_entity.id
_entity.type
_entity.pdbx_description
1 polymer ?
#
loop_
_entity_poly.entity_id
_entity_poly.type
_entity_poly.pdbx_seq_one_letter_code
_entity_poly.pdbx_strand_id
1 'polypeptide(L)'
;MHGNTISAPCGLKTRSFDAIRAELRAFFDVHEQAGSHPGGVHLEMTGQNVTECIGGSKTVTFDDLSSRYHTCCDPRLNASQSLELAFAIAARLKKKRDRTWNN
;
A
#
# COMPACT_ATOMS: atom_id res chain seq x y z
N MET A 1 1.67 -4.55 4.78
CA MET A 1 2.61 -5.10 3.76
C MET A 1 2.76 -6.62 3.90
N HIS A 2 3.52 -7.08 4.91
CA HIS A 2 3.93 -8.48 5.06
C HIS A 2 2.78 -9.50 5.15
N GLY A 3 1.59 -9.10 5.60
CA GLY A 3 0.40 -9.96 5.62
C GLY A 3 -0.28 -10.17 4.26
N ASN A 4 0.19 -9.52 3.18
CA ASN A 4 -0.48 -9.52 1.86
C ASN A 4 0.36 -10.15 0.73
N THR A 5 1.39 -10.93 1.07
CA THR A 5 2.26 -11.57 0.06
C THR A 5 1.57 -12.81 -0.53
N ILE A 6 1.58 -12.92 -1.85
CA ILE A 6 1.07 -14.05 -2.63
C ILE A 6 2.12 -14.53 -3.64
N SER A 7 1.98 -15.75 -4.13
CA SER A 7 2.76 -16.26 -5.27
C SER A 7 2.02 -16.01 -6.58
N ALA A 8 2.68 -15.35 -7.53
CA ALA A 8 2.16 -15.15 -8.88
C ALA A 8 2.24 -16.43 -9.71
N PRO A 9 1.46 -16.56 -10.80
CA PRO A 9 1.54 -17.72 -11.70
C PRO A 9 2.93 -17.98 -12.29
N CYS A 10 3.74 -16.92 -12.46
CA CYS A 10 5.13 -16.99 -12.93
C CYS A 10 6.13 -17.43 -11.84
N GLY A 11 5.67 -17.75 -10.62
CA GLY A 11 6.50 -18.20 -9.50
C GLY A 11 7.13 -17.08 -8.68
N LEU A 12 7.06 -15.83 -9.14
CA LEU A 12 7.51 -14.66 -8.37
C LEU A 12 6.57 -14.38 -7.20
N LYS A 13 7.12 -13.95 -6.07
CA LYS A 13 6.30 -13.35 -5.01
C LYS A 13 5.79 -12.00 -5.50
N THR A 14 4.58 -11.64 -5.11
CA THR A 14 4.03 -10.29 -5.33
C THR A 14 3.07 -9.94 -4.20
N ARG A 15 2.58 -8.70 -4.20
CA ARG A 15 1.54 -8.21 -3.31
C ARG A 15 0.55 -7.42 -4.14
N SER A 16 -0.74 -7.60 -3.84
CA SER A 16 -1.79 -6.77 -4.45
C SER A 16 -1.82 -5.40 -3.79
N PHE A 17 -1.66 -4.35 -4.60
CA PHE A 17 -1.81 -2.97 -4.15
C PHE A 17 -3.18 -2.72 -3.50
N ASP A 18 -4.24 -3.31 -4.05
CA ASP A 18 -5.59 -3.16 -3.50
C ASP A 18 -5.74 -3.83 -2.13
N ALA A 19 -5.11 -5.00 -1.93
CA ALA A 19 -5.09 -5.65 -0.62
C ALA A 19 -4.35 -4.81 0.42
N ILE A 20 -3.19 -4.24 0.06
CA ILE A 20 -2.43 -3.32 0.93
C ILE A 20 -3.27 -2.09 1.27
N ARG A 21 -3.94 -1.49 0.27
CA ARG A 21 -4.82 -0.33 0.45
C ARG A 21 -6.03 -0.65 1.32
N ALA A 22 -6.59 -1.86 1.21
CA ALA A 22 -7.70 -2.32 2.03
C ALA A 22 -7.27 -2.50 3.49
N GLU A 23 -6.12 -3.13 3.76
CA GLU A 23 -5.55 -3.26 5.10
C GLU A 23 -5.33 -1.87 5.74
N LEU A 24 -4.78 -0.93 4.97
CA LEU A 24 -4.59 0.45 5.41
C LEU A 24 -5.92 1.12 5.81
N ARG A 25 -6.98 0.95 5.00
CA ARG A 25 -8.31 1.50 5.31
C ARG A 25 -8.86 0.91 6.61
N ALA A 26 -8.82 -0.42 6.72
CA ALA A 26 -9.28 -1.14 7.90
C ALA A 26 -8.53 -0.69 9.17
N PHE A 27 -7.22 -0.48 9.09
CA PHE A 27 -6.42 0.06 10.19
C PHE A 27 -6.96 1.41 10.70
N PHE A 28 -7.26 2.36 9.79
CA PHE A 28 -7.86 3.63 10.18
C PHE A 28 -9.27 3.47 10.75
N ASP A 29 -10.09 2.61 10.13
CA ASP A 29 -11.49 2.39 10.54
C ASP A 29 -11.57 1.77 11.95
N VAL A 30 -10.68 0.83 12.28
CA VAL A 30 -10.59 0.22 13.60
C VAL A 30 -10.17 1.25 14.66
N HIS A 31 -9.14 2.05 14.38
CA HIS A 31 -8.73 3.10 15.32
C HIS A 31 -9.82 4.16 15.54
N GLU A 32 -10.58 4.49 14.50
CA GLU A 32 -11.71 5.42 14.56
C GLU A 32 -12.84 4.88 15.43
N GLN A 33 -13.20 3.60 15.29
CA GLN A 33 -14.22 2.94 16.10
C GLN A 33 -13.78 2.75 17.55
N ALA A 34 -12.51 2.41 17.78
CA ALA A 34 -11.96 2.20 19.10
C ALA A 34 -11.57 3.50 19.83
N GLY A 35 -11.76 4.67 19.21
CA GLY A 35 -11.37 5.96 19.79
C GLY A 35 -9.86 6.13 20.00
N SER A 36 -9.03 5.34 19.32
CA SER A 36 -7.57 5.32 19.49
C SER A 36 -6.85 6.09 18.37
N HIS A 37 -5.52 6.23 18.50
CA HIS A 37 -4.69 7.00 17.57
C HIS A 37 -3.98 6.09 16.55
N PRO A 38 -4.25 6.23 15.24
CA PRO A 38 -3.49 5.52 14.20
C PRO A 38 -2.10 6.17 14.04
N GLY A 39 -1.12 5.68 14.80
CA GLY A 39 0.17 6.36 15.02
C GLY A 39 1.18 6.34 13.86
N GLY A 40 0.95 5.53 12.83
CA GLY A 40 1.84 5.48 11.68
C GLY A 40 1.59 4.29 10.78
N VAL A 41 2.33 4.24 9.67
CA VAL A 41 2.35 3.10 8.74
C VAL A 41 3.79 2.67 8.49
N HIS A 42 3.99 1.38 8.22
CA HIS A 42 5.28 0.82 7.85
C HIS A 42 5.17 0.19 6.47
N LEU A 43 5.94 0.69 5.51
CA LEU A 43 5.88 0.29 4.11
C LEU A 43 7.26 -0.10 3.59
N GLU A 44 7.30 -1.11 2.72
CA GLU A 44 8.47 -1.44 1.92
C GLU A 44 8.32 -0.82 0.54
N MET A 45 9.20 0.11 0.18
CA MET A 45 9.08 0.91 -1.03
C MET A 45 10.44 1.20 -1.66
N THR A 46 10.42 1.60 -2.93
CA THR A 46 11.58 2.12 -3.66
C THR A 46 11.18 3.26 -4.57
N GLY A 47 12.07 4.25 -4.74
CA GLY A 47 11.90 5.33 -5.72
C GLY A 47 12.07 4.88 -7.18
N GLN A 48 12.51 3.65 -7.40
CA GLN A 48 12.70 3.08 -8.73
C GLN A 48 11.37 2.70 -9.39
N ASN A 49 11.33 2.76 -10.73
CA ASN A 49 10.18 2.31 -11.51
C ASN A 49 10.21 0.78 -11.67
N VAL A 50 9.89 0.05 -10.59
CA VAL A 50 9.84 -1.41 -10.51
C VAL A 50 8.44 -1.96 -10.70
N THR A 51 8.34 -3.25 -11.05
CA THR A 51 7.08 -3.99 -11.24
C THR A 51 6.98 -5.15 -10.23
N GLU A 52 7.17 -4.85 -8.94
CA GLU A 52 7.21 -5.87 -7.89
C GLU A 52 5.83 -6.15 -7.27
N CYS A 53 4.99 -5.12 -7.09
CA CYS A 53 3.60 -5.24 -6.61
C CYS A 53 2.61 -5.03 -7.77
N ILE A 54 1.60 -5.89 -7.88
CA ILE A 54 0.53 -5.76 -8.88
C ILE A 54 -0.51 -4.70 -8.49
N GLY A 55 -1.20 -4.14 -9.48
CA GLY A 55 -2.24 -3.12 -9.33
C GLY A 55 -1.69 -1.70 -9.17
N GLY A 56 -2.49 -0.84 -8.53
CA GLY A 56 -2.25 0.60 -8.46
C GLY A 56 -2.68 1.34 -9.73
N SER A 57 -2.62 2.66 -9.70
CA SER A 57 -3.05 3.53 -10.82
C SER A 57 -2.40 3.24 -12.18
N LYS A 58 -1.14 2.77 -12.21
CA LYS A 58 -0.44 2.36 -13.44
C LYS A 58 -0.73 0.93 -13.89
N THR A 59 -1.58 0.20 -13.16
CA THR A 59 -2.01 -1.18 -13.42
C THR A 59 -0.85 -2.12 -13.77
N VAL A 60 -0.04 -2.46 -12.77
CA VAL A 60 0.97 -3.54 -12.94
C VAL A 60 0.24 -4.88 -12.91
N THR A 61 0.39 -5.68 -13.95
CA THR A 61 -0.20 -7.03 -14.05
C THR A 61 0.79 -8.12 -13.62
N PHE A 62 0.34 -9.38 -13.58
CA PHE A 62 1.24 -10.51 -13.35
C PHE A 62 2.30 -10.66 -14.45
N ASP A 63 1.94 -10.36 -15.70
CA ASP A 63 2.85 -10.48 -16.85
C ASP A 63 3.94 -9.40 -16.82
N ASP A 64 3.65 -8.25 -16.19
CA ASP A 64 4.61 -7.16 -16.04
C ASP A 64 5.69 -7.45 -14.99
N LEU A 65 5.47 -8.43 -14.10
CA LEU A 65 6.37 -8.69 -12.98
C LEU A 65 7.80 -8.95 -13.44
N SER A 66 8.00 -9.79 -14.45
CA SER A 66 9.34 -10.13 -14.94
C SER A 66 10.09 -8.98 -15.61
N SER A 67 9.43 -7.86 -15.93
CA SER A 67 10.05 -6.75 -16.64
C SER A 67 11.08 -6.00 -15.80
N ARG A 68 10.78 -5.75 -14.51
CA ARG A 68 11.59 -4.93 -13.60
C ARG A 68 11.48 -5.40 -12.15
N TYR A 69 11.59 -6.72 -11.94
CA TYR A 69 11.65 -7.32 -10.61
C TYR A 69 13.10 -7.33 -10.10
N HIS A 70 13.44 -6.40 -9.20
CA HIS A 70 14.85 -6.18 -8.79
C HIS A 70 15.12 -6.44 -7.31
N THR A 71 14.10 -6.76 -6.53
CA THR A 71 14.26 -7.13 -5.12
C THR A 71 14.82 -8.54 -4.97
N CYS A 72 15.71 -8.72 -3.99
CA CYS A 72 16.23 -10.04 -3.59
C CYS A 72 15.32 -10.75 -2.56
N CYS A 73 14.43 -10.00 -1.92
CA CYS A 73 13.58 -10.48 -0.83
C CYS A 73 12.11 -10.30 -1.20
N ASP A 74 11.44 -9.35 -0.53
CA ASP A 74 10.01 -9.14 -0.68
C ASP A 74 9.69 -8.05 -1.71
N PRO A 75 8.50 -8.13 -2.37
CA PRO A 75 8.07 -7.17 -3.37
C PRO A 75 7.78 -5.80 -2.75
N ARG A 76 8.41 -4.75 -3.29
CA ARG A 76 8.30 -3.37 -2.80
C ARG A 76 7.30 -2.57 -3.63
N LEU A 77 6.69 -1.56 -3.01
CA LEU A 77 5.92 -0.55 -3.74
C LEU A 77 6.86 0.28 -4.61
N ASN A 78 6.47 0.52 -5.86
CA ASN A 78 7.15 1.50 -6.70
C ASN A 78 6.78 2.94 -6.30
N ALA A 79 7.45 3.93 -6.89
CA ALA A 79 7.25 5.34 -6.57
C ALA A 79 5.79 5.81 -6.73
N SER A 80 5.11 5.38 -7.80
CA SER A 80 3.71 5.79 -8.06
C SER A 80 2.73 5.17 -7.07
N GLN A 81 2.88 3.88 -6.78
CA GLN A 81 2.08 3.19 -5.75
C GLN A 81 2.31 3.79 -4.36
N SER A 82 3.57 4.12 -4.03
CA SER A 82 3.92 4.73 -2.74
C SER A 82 3.26 6.10 -2.57
N LEU A 83 3.27 6.92 -3.62
CA LEU A 83 2.63 8.24 -3.60
C LEU A 83 1.10 8.13 -3.51
N GLU A 84 0.50 7.14 -4.19
CA GLU A 84 -0.94 6.89 -4.10
C GLU A 84 -1.39 6.55 -2.67
N LEU A 85 -0.65 5.68 -1.96
CA LEU A 85 -0.92 5.42 -0.54
C LEU A 85 -0.70 6.66 0.32
N ALA A 86 0.34 7.46 0.06
CA ALA A 86 0.59 8.68 0.82
C ALA A 86 -0.58 9.66 0.73
N PHE A 87 -1.17 9.86 -0.46
CA PHE A 87 -2.37 10.68 -0.62
C PHE A 87 -3.59 10.09 0.09
N ALA A 88 -3.77 8.76 0.05
CA ALA A 88 -4.85 8.10 0.78
C ALA A 88 -4.74 8.30 2.30
N ILE A 89 -3.52 8.22 2.85
CA ILE A 89 -3.23 8.46 4.27
C ILE A 89 -3.52 9.93 4.63
N ALA A 90 -3.00 10.87 3.83
CA ALA A 90 -3.22 12.30 4.03
C ALA A 90 -4.72 12.64 4.07
N ALA A 91 -5.52 12.04 3.18
CA ALA A 91 -6.97 12.23 3.17
C ALA A 91 -7.63 11.72 4.46
N ARG A 92 -7.24 10.54 4.98
CA ARG A 92 -7.76 10.01 6.25
C ARG A 92 -7.37 10.88 7.45
N LEU A 93 -6.13 11.36 7.49
CA LEU A 93 -5.63 12.23 8.56
C LEU A 93 -6.33 13.60 8.56
N LYS A 94 -6.51 14.20 7.38
CA LYS A 94 -7.27 15.46 7.23
C LYS A 94 -8.70 15.31 7.75
N LYS A 95 -9.42 14.28 7.29
CA LYS A 95 -10.80 14.00 7.74
C LYS A 95 -10.89 13.87 9.27
N LYS A 96 -9.92 13.20 9.91
CA LYS A 96 -9.89 13.06 11.38
C LYS A 96 -9.70 14.42 12.07
N ARG A 97 -8.79 15.26 11.57
CA ARG A 97 -8.54 16.60 12.10
C ARG A 97 -9.74 17.53 11.97
N ASP A 98 -10.40 17.51 10.82
CA ASP A 98 -11.58 18.34 10.56
C ASP A 98 -12.73 17.96 11.52
N ARG A 99 -12.92 16.66 11.80
CA ARG A 99 -13.92 16.21 12.80
C ARG A 99 -13.57 16.67 14.21
N THR A 100 -12.30 16.62 14.60
CA THR A 100 -11.89 17.10 15.94
C THR A 100 -12.05 18.62 16.12
N TRP A 101 -12.09 19.39 15.04
CA TRP A 101 -12.27 20.85 15.10
C TRP A 101 -13.75 21.27 15.11
N ASN A 102 -14.63 20.44 14.56
CA ASN A 102 -16.07 20.71 14.47
C ASN A 102 -16.89 20.12 15.64
N ASN A 103 -16.25 19.43 16.58
CA ASN A 103 -16.82 18.92 17.82
C ASN A 103 -16.29 19.72 19.01
#